data_AF-A0A930R7M1-F1
#
_entry.id   AF-A0A930R7M1-F1
#
_cell.length_a   1.000
_cell.length_b   1.000
_cell.length_c   1.000
_cell.angle_alpha   90.00
_cell.angle_beta   90.00
_cell.angle_gamma   90.00
#
_symmetry.space_group_name_H-M   'P 1'
#
loop_
_entity.id
_entity.type
_entity.pdbx_description
1 polymer ?
#
loop_
_entity_poly.entity_id
_entity_poly.type
_entity_poly.pdbx_seq_one_letter_code
_entity_poly.pdbx_strand_id
1 'polypeptide(L)'
;MSISKKKAGVILLIIAVIGFGYWLFHEDEVVPDFSSNNKIELIANVLENRNADKIREAGYGIPSDSSIRRLGWIDYLEIDGEVKLTVNDPSSNFEKMLVLFSTVEDGKEVNGSFFLDKEWNVITDYEVVEKDKTRKKVKLTDSQEKELLQKVQKELNQFLDKMKEKLGR
;
A
#
# COMPACT_ATOMS: atom_id res chain seq x y z
N MET A 1 -28.74 25.91 -50.73
CA MET A 1 -28.25 24.62 -50.17
C MET A 1 -26.98 24.86 -49.32
N SER A 2 -27.05 25.40 -48.10
CA SER A 2 -25.81 25.72 -47.33
C SER A 2 -25.95 25.90 -45.80
N ILE A 3 -27.07 25.50 -45.19
CA ILE A 3 -27.25 25.64 -43.72
C ILE A 3 -27.03 24.30 -43.01
N SER A 4 -27.41 23.16 -43.62
CA SER A 4 -27.25 21.84 -42.99
C SER A 4 -25.78 21.39 -42.89
N LYS A 5 -24.94 21.67 -43.91
CA LYS A 5 -23.52 21.29 -43.92
C LYS A 5 -22.70 22.02 -42.84
N LYS A 6 -23.00 23.30 -42.59
CA LYS A 6 -22.34 24.10 -41.53
C LYS A 6 -22.71 23.58 -40.13
N LYS A 7 -23.98 23.26 -39.90
CA LYS A 7 -24.45 22.66 -38.64
C LYS A 7 -23.84 21.28 -38.40
N ALA A 8 -23.75 20.44 -39.44
CA ALA A 8 -23.10 19.13 -39.35
C ALA A 8 -21.59 19.24 -39.02
N GLY A 9 -20.88 20.19 -39.62
CA GLY A 9 -19.47 20.44 -39.32
C GLY A 9 -19.22 20.90 -37.88
N VAL A 10 -20.09 21.75 -37.33
CA VAL A 10 -20.00 22.19 -35.93
C VAL A 10 -20.27 21.03 -34.96
N ILE A 11 -21.23 20.15 -35.25
CA ILE A 11 -21.52 18.97 -34.42
C ILE A 11 -20.32 18.01 -34.42
N LEU A 12 -19.71 17.76 -35.58
CA LEU A 12 -18.50 16.94 -35.70
C LEU A 12 -17.34 17.51 -34.88
N LEU A 13 -17.17 18.83 -34.89
CA LEU A 13 -16.11 19.51 -34.14
C LEU A 13 -16.33 19.40 -32.62
N ILE A 14 -17.57 19.49 -32.15
CA ILE A 14 -17.91 19.28 -30.73
C ILE A 14 -17.62 17.83 -30.31
N ILE A 15 -18.02 16.84 -31.12
CA ILE A 15 -17.75 15.42 -30.83
C ILE A 15 -16.24 15.16 -30.81
N ALA A 16 -15.48 15.76 -31.72
CA ALA A 16 -14.02 15.64 -31.75
C ALA A 16 -13.36 16.24 -30.49
N VAL A 17 -13.82 17.40 -30.02
CA VAL A 17 -13.30 18.02 -28.80
C VAL A 17 -13.66 17.20 -27.56
N ILE A 18 -14.88 16.66 -27.48
CA ILE A 18 -15.27 15.77 -26.38
C ILE A 18 -14.47 14.47 -26.40
N GLY A 19 -14.33 13.85 -27.57
CA GLY A 19 -13.54 12.62 -27.74
C GLY A 19 -12.06 12.83 -27.43
N PHE A 20 -11.50 13.96 -27.85
CA PHE A 20 -10.13 14.34 -27.53
C PHE A 20 -9.95 14.63 -26.04
N GLY A 21 -10.89 15.33 -25.42
CA GLY A 21 -10.90 15.56 -23.98
C GLY A 21 -10.98 14.23 -23.20
N TYR A 22 -11.88 13.34 -23.58
CA TYR A 22 -11.95 12.00 -23.00
C TYR A 22 -10.60 11.29 -23.13
N TRP A 23 -10.02 11.23 -24.34
CA TRP A 23 -8.73 10.57 -24.56
C TRP A 23 -7.58 11.20 -23.75
N LEU A 24 -7.55 12.52 -23.60
CA LEU A 24 -6.49 13.24 -22.88
C LEU A 24 -6.57 13.07 -21.36
N PHE A 25 -7.77 12.81 -20.83
CA PHE A 25 -8.03 12.64 -19.39
C PHE A 25 -8.43 11.22 -18.99
N HIS A 26 -8.45 10.27 -19.92
CA HIS A 26 -8.60 8.86 -19.61
C HIS A 26 -7.23 8.35 -19.15
N GLU A 27 -6.97 8.46 -17.85
CA GLU A 27 -5.94 7.63 -17.24
C GLU A 27 -6.48 6.20 -17.20
N ASP A 28 -5.81 5.28 -17.90
CA ASP A 28 -6.06 3.86 -17.71
C ASP A 28 -5.82 3.55 -16.23
N GLU A 29 -6.87 3.16 -15.51
CA GLU A 29 -6.73 2.69 -14.14
C GLU A 29 -5.81 1.47 -14.14
N VAL A 30 -4.53 1.69 -13.78
CA VAL A 30 -3.57 0.61 -13.59
C VAL A 30 -3.98 -0.14 -12.32
N VAL A 31 -4.65 -1.26 -12.52
CA VAL A 31 -5.04 -2.18 -11.46
C VAL A 31 -3.78 -2.92 -10.97
N PRO A 32 -3.51 -2.99 -9.66
CA PRO A 32 -2.40 -3.78 -9.15
C PRO A 32 -2.51 -5.26 -9.58
N ASP A 33 -1.39 -5.85 -10.00
CA ASP A 33 -1.33 -7.27 -10.33
C ASP A 33 -1.28 -8.12 -9.06
N PHE A 34 -2.45 -8.46 -8.53
CA PHE A 34 -2.59 -9.35 -7.37
C PHE A 34 -2.11 -10.79 -7.61
N SER A 35 -1.67 -11.14 -8.82
CA SER A 35 -1.02 -12.41 -9.12
C SER A 35 0.51 -12.33 -9.12
N SER A 36 1.09 -11.15 -8.85
CA SER A 36 2.53 -10.94 -8.81
C SER A 36 3.18 -11.80 -7.72
N ASN A 37 4.24 -12.52 -8.11
CA ASN A 37 5.11 -13.24 -7.17
C ASN A 37 6.00 -12.28 -6.36
N ASN A 38 6.13 -11.03 -6.78
CA ASN A 38 6.85 -9.99 -6.05
C ASN A 38 5.88 -9.25 -5.13
N LYS A 39 5.79 -9.71 -3.88
CA LYS A 39 4.83 -9.17 -2.92
C LYS A 39 5.17 -7.74 -2.48
N ILE A 40 6.45 -7.34 -2.54
CA ILE A 40 6.85 -5.95 -2.26
C ILE A 40 6.30 -5.03 -3.35
N GLU A 41 6.49 -5.40 -4.61
CA GLU A 41 5.96 -4.64 -5.75
C GLU A 41 4.42 -4.60 -5.74
N LEU A 42 3.76 -5.69 -5.35
CA LEU A 42 2.32 -5.69 -5.18
C LEU A 42 1.87 -4.67 -4.11
N ILE A 43 2.51 -4.64 -2.94
CA ILE A 43 2.21 -3.63 -1.91
C ILE A 43 2.50 -2.22 -2.45
N ALA A 44 3.61 -2.01 -3.14
CA ALA A 44 3.99 -0.74 -3.76
C ALA A 44 2.89 -0.20 -4.69
N ASN A 45 2.41 -1.06 -5.60
CA ASN A 45 1.37 -0.72 -6.57
C ASN A 45 0.01 -0.46 -5.90
N VAL A 46 -0.29 -1.18 -4.81
CA VAL A 46 -1.47 -0.92 -4.00
C VAL A 46 -1.35 0.43 -3.29
N LEU A 47 -0.17 0.81 -2.81
CA LEU A 47 0.09 2.09 -2.14
C LEU A 47 0.32 3.27 -3.10
N GLU A 48 -0.07 3.17 -4.36
CA GLU A 48 -0.09 4.35 -5.23
C GLU A 48 -1.16 5.37 -4.79
N ASN A 49 -0.87 6.67 -4.99
CA ASN A 49 -1.74 7.77 -4.57
C ASN A 49 -3.19 7.65 -5.00
N ARG A 50 -3.43 7.14 -6.22
CA ARG A 50 -4.77 6.96 -6.77
C ARG A 50 -5.64 6.00 -5.94
N ASN A 51 -5.02 5.13 -5.13
CA ASN A 51 -5.72 4.15 -4.32
C ASN A 51 -6.00 4.64 -2.89
N ALA A 52 -5.53 5.84 -2.51
CA ALA A 52 -5.59 6.36 -1.14
C ALA A 52 -7.02 6.31 -0.54
N ASP A 53 -8.02 6.74 -1.30
CA ASP A 53 -9.41 6.74 -0.84
C ASP A 53 -9.91 5.32 -0.56
N LYS A 54 -9.66 4.38 -1.48
CA LYS A 54 -10.05 2.98 -1.33
C LYS A 54 -9.34 2.30 -0.14
N ILE A 55 -8.08 2.66 0.12
CA ILE A 55 -7.33 2.16 1.28
C ILE A 55 -7.99 2.63 2.58
N ARG A 56 -8.35 3.91 2.68
CA ARG A 56 -9.03 4.47 3.87
C ARG A 56 -10.42 3.88 4.05
N GLU A 57 -11.18 3.72 2.97
CA GLU A 57 -12.49 3.06 2.98
C GLU A 57 -12.40 1.60 3.47
N ALA A 58 -11.29 0.91 3.19
CA ALA A 58 -11.04 -0.44 3.67
C ALA A 58 -10.62 -0.50 5.17
N GLY A 59 -10.44 0.67 5.80
CA GLY A 59 -10.17 0.84 7.23
C GLY A 59 -8.68 0.89 7.58
N TYR A 60 -7.80 1.13 6.61
CA TYR A 60 -6.36 1.19 6.85
C TYR A 60 -5.86 2.63 6.98
N GLY A 61 -4.83 2.83 7.78
CA GLY A 61 -4.19 4.13 7.97
C GLY A 61 -3.15 4.39 6.89
N ILE A 62 -3.14 5.61 6.38
CA ILE A 62 -2.15 6.14 5.43
C ILE A 62 -1.95 7.63 5.75
N PRO A 63 -0.92 8.30 5.19
CA PRO A 63 -0.68 9.71 5.45
C PRO A 63 -1.86 10.59 5.03
N SER A 64 -1.90 11.81 5.55
CA SER A 64 -2.90 12.81 5.15
C SER A 64 -2.78 13.15 3.65
N ASP A 65 -3.87 13.58 3.02
CA ASP A 65 -3.84 14.04 1.62
C ASP A 65 -2.84 15.18 1.40
N SER A 66 -2.62 16.01 2.42
CA SER A 66 -1.63 17.07 2.36
C SER A 66 -0.19 16.56 2.33
N SER A 67 0.09 15.43 2.99
CA SER A 67 1.38 14.73 2.97
C SER A 67 1.57 14.03 1.63
N ILE A 68 0.56 13.27 1.19
CA ILE A 68 0.55 12.55 -0.08
C ILE A 68 0.74 13.51 -1.26
N ARG A 69 0.03 14.63 -1.30
CA ARG A 69 0.19 15.66 -2.36
C ARG A 69 1.59 16.29 -2.37
N ARG A 70 2.23 16.40 -1.22
CA ARG A 70 3.58 16.98 -1.10
C ARG A 70 4.65 16.01 -1.56
N LEU A 71 4.52 14.74 -1.20
CA LEU A 71 5.49 13.70 -1.52
C LEU A 71 5.29 13.14 -2.92
N GLY A 72 4.04 13.05 -3.38
CA GLY A 72 3.70 12.42 -4.66
C GLY A 72 3.53 10.90 -4.56
N TRP A 73 3.60 10.32 -3.36
CA TRP A 73 3.33 8.90 -3.09
C TRP A 73 2.80 8.70 -1.65
N ILE A 74 2.29 7.50 -1.34
CA ILE A 74 1.96 7.05 0.01
C ILE A 74 3.23 6.43 0.61
N ASP A 75 3.84 7.08 1.59
CA ASP A 75 5.12 6.68 2.18
C ASP A 75 5.00 5.68 3.34
N TYR A 76 3.79 5.38 3.81
CA TYR A 76 3.55 4.28 4.76
C TYR A 76 2.11 3.76 4.74
N LEU A 77 1.95 2.53 5.25
CA LEU A 77 0.67 1.89 5.56
C LEU A 77 0.61 1.53 7.04
N GLU A 78 -0.50 1.84 7.71
CA GLU A 78 -0.81 1.42 9.07
C GLU A 78 -1.93 0.39 9.07
N ILE A 79 -1.70 -0.73 9.76
CA ILE A 79 -2.68 -1.79 9.98
C ILE A 79 -2.92 -1.92 11.48
N ASP A 80 -4.15 -1.68 11.92
CA ASP A 80 -4.56 -1.86 13.32
C ASP A 80 -5.29 -3.21 13.48
N GLY A 81 -4.51 -4.28 13.55
CA GLY A 81 -4.97 -5.68 13.62
C GLY A 81 -4.63 -6.38 14.94
N GLU A 82 -4.49 -7.70 14.90
CA GLU A 82 -3.99 -8.52 16.02
C GLU A 82 -2.58 -8.08 16.43
N VAL A 83 -1.77 -7.72 15.42
CA VAL A 83 -0.50 -7.03 15.59
C VAL A 83 -0.60 -5.71 14.86
N LYS A 84 -0.28 -4.61 15.54
CA LYS A 84 -0.24 -3.29 14.88
C LYS A 84 0.97 -3.25 13.97
N LEU A 85 0.78 -2.91 12.70
CA LEU A 85 1.86 -2.83 11.73
C LEU A 85 1.99 -1.41 11.17
N THR A 86 3.23 -1.00 10.93
CA THR A 86 3.55 0.11 10.03
C THR A 86 4.50 -0.40 8.96
N VAL A 87 4.04 -0.43 7.72
CA VAL A 87 4.85 -0.78 6.56
C VAL A 87 5.37 0.51 5.97
N ASN A 88 6.69 0.70 5.99
CA ASN A 88 7.31 1.88 5.40
C ASN A 88 7.55 1.67 3.91
N ASP A 89 7.35 2.75 3.15
CA ASP A 89 7.57 2.94 1.70
C ASP A 89 8.27 1.75 1.02
N PRO A 90 7.49 0.74 0.59
CA PRO A 90 8.00 -0.29 -0.27
C PRO A 90 8.00 0.28 -1.68
N SER A 91 8.88 1.25 -2.01
CA SER A 91 9.08 1.58 -3.42
C SER A 91 9.41 0.30 -4.18
N SER A 92 8.86 0.14 -5.38
CA SER A 92 9.01 -1.05 -6.23
C SER A 92 10.47 -1.38 -6.58
N ASN A 93 11.38 -0.43 -6.39
CA ASN A 93 12.83 -0.61 -6.58
C ASN A 93 13.54 -1.23 -5.37
N PHE A 94 12.88 -1.41 -4.23
CA PHE A 94 13.52 -1.94 -3.03
C PHE A 94 13.49 -3.47 -3.01
N GLU A 95 14.67 -4.07 -2.82
CA GLU A 95 14.83 -5.52 -2.61
C GLU A 95 14.25 -6.00 -1.26
N LYS A 96 13.89 -5.06 -0.37
CA LYS A 96 13.40 -5.33 0.98
C LYS A 96 12.37 -4.29 1.45
N MET A 97 11.44 -4.74 2.26
CA MET A 97 10.38 -3.93 2.87
C MET A 97 10.55 -3.88 4.38
N LEU A 98 10.52 -2.68 4.97
CA LEU A 98 10.59 -2.50 6.43
C LEU A 98 9.18 -2.56 7.01
N VAL A 99 8.95 -3.52 7.91
CA VAL A 99 7.71 -3.66 8.67
C VAL A 99 8.01 -3.42 10.14
N LEU A 100 7.51 -2.33 10.68
CA LEU A 100 7.46 -2.09 12.12
C LEU A 100 6.23 -2.79 12.68
N PHE A 101 6.33 -3.30 13.89
CA PHE A 101 5.20 -3.90 14.58
C PHE A 101 5.16 -3.56 16.07
N SER A 102 3.96 -3.57 16.62
CA SER A 102 3.71 -3.40 18.05
C SER A 102 2.70 -4.46 18.52
N THR A 103 3.03 -5.13 19.62
CA THR A 103 2.18 -6.15 20.24
C THR A 103 2.22 -6.03 21.77
N VAL A 104 1.32 -6.72 22.45
CA VAL A 104 1.29 -6.82 23.92
C VAL A 104 1.56 -8.25 24.34
N GLU A 105 2.66 -8.47 25.06
CA GLU A 105 3.05 -9.76 25.63
C GLU A 105 3.18 -9.59 27.15
N ASP A 106 2.50 -10.42 27.94
CA ASP A 106 2.44 -10.32 29.41
C ASP A 106 2.10 -8.91 29.94
N GLY A 107 1.21 -8.18 29.25
CA GLY A 107 0.82 -6.82 29.61
C GLY A 107 1.90 -5.74 29.32
N LYS A 108 2.98 -6.11 28.64
CA LYS A 108 4.05 -5.20 28.20
C LYS A 108 3.96 -4.99 26.70
N GLU A 109 4.08 -3.74 26.28
CA GLU A 109 4.18 -3.38 24.88
C GLU A 109 5.57 -3.77 24.37
N VAL A 110 5.59 -4.52 23.28
CA VAL A 110 6.78 -4.97 22.58
C VAL A 110 6.73 -4.40 21.18
N ASN A 111 7.68 -3.52 20.88
CA ASN A 111 7.83 -2.91 19.56
C ASN A 111 9.00 -3.56 18.83
N GLY A 112 8.89 -3.76 17.53
CA GLY A 112 9.90 -4.42 16.72
C GLY A 112 9.92 -4.01 15.27
N SER A 113 10.88 -4.55 14.52
CA SER A 113 10.97 -4.36 13.07
C SER A 113 11.49 -5.59 12.34
N PHE A 114 10.98 -5.81 11.12
CA PHE A 114 11.49 -6.78 10.15
C PHE A 114 11.94 -6.08 8.87
N PHE A 115 12.97 -6.62 8.23
CA PHE A 115 13.14 -6.47 6.79
C PHE A 115 12.65 -7.74 6.11
N LEU A 116 11.67 -7.61 5.24
CA LEU A 116 11.09 -8.70 4.47
C LEU A 116 11.60 -8.66 3.03
N ASP A 117 11.88 -9.82 2.43
CA ASP A 117 12.18 -9.95 1.00
C ASP A 117 10.90 -9.92 0.13
N LYS A 118 11.07 -10.08 -1.19
CA LYS A 118 9.98 -10.10 -2.17
C LYS A 118 8.94 -11.22 -1.95
N GLU A 119 9.28 -12.27 -1.21
CA GLU A 119 8.40 -13.39 -0.85
C GLU A 119 7.84 -13.25 0.58
N TRP A 120 8.24 -12.19 1.29
CA TRP A 120 8.02 -11.92 2.71
C TRP A 120 8.74 -12.86 3.69
N ASN A 121 9.93 -13.33 3.33
CA ASN A 121 10.86 -13.95 4.28
C ASN A 121 11.71 -12.88 4.98
N VAL A 122 12.11 -13.15 6.24
CA VAL A 122 12.94 -12.22 7.03
C VAL A 122 14.38 -12.21 6.53
N ILE A 123 14.93 -11.02 6.25
CA ILE A 123 16.32 -10.81 5.79
C ILE A 123 17.26 -10.39 6.94
N THR A 124 16.77 -9.69 7.97
CA THR A 124 17.61 -9.11 9.03
C THR A 124 16.94 -9.09 10.40
N ASP A 125 17.79 -9.11 11.43
CA ASP A 125 17.47 -9.15 12.86
C ASP A 125 16.58 -8.00 13.36
N TYR A 126 15.80 -8.36 14.37
CA TYR A 126 14.84 -7.57 15.12
C TYR A 126 15.51 -6.58 16.11
N GLU A 127 14.97 -5.36 16.20
CA GLU A 127 15.30 -4.40 17.26
C GLU A 127 14.07 -4.16 18.15
N VAL A 128 14.17 -4.40 19.47
CA VAL A 128 13.09 -4.06 20.41
C VAL A 128 13.27 -2.70 21.00
N VAL A 129 12.17 -1.96 21.02
CA VAL A 129 12.07 -0.73 21.81
C VAL A 129 11.22 -1.03 23.03
N GLU A 130 11.84 -1.03 24.21
CA GLU A 130 11.14 -1.12 25.49
C GLU A 130 10.34 0.17 25.77
N LYS A 131 9.41 0.12 26.73
CA LYS A 131 8.55 1.27 27.12
C LYS A 131 9.30 2.54 27.50
N ASP A 132 10.54 2.45 27.96
CA ASP A 132 11.39 3.59 28.32
C ASP A 132 12.15 4.19 27.13
N LYS A 133 11.83 3.76 25.90
CA LYS A 133 12.51 4.11 24.64
C LYS A 133 13.97 3.67 24.58
N THR A 134 14.44 2.84 25.52
CA THR A 134 15.75 2.20 25.36
C THR A 134 15.65 1.13 24.29
N ARG A 135 16.57 1.20 23.32
CA ARG A 135 16.70 0.18 22.28
C ARG A 135 17.49 -0.97 22.87
N LYS A 136 16.84 -2.10 23.11
CA LYS A 136 17.54 -3.35 23.43
C LYS A 136 17.31 -4.32 22.30
N LYS A 137 18.39 -4.91 21.80
CA LYS A 137 18.28 -6.13 20.99
C LYS A 137 17.81 -7.25 21.91
N VAL A 138 16.50 -7.43 22.00
CA VAL A 138 15.95 -8.66 22.58
C VAL A 138 16.05 -9.69 21.47
N LYS A 139 16.72 -10.81 21.73
CA LYS A 139 16.74 -11.92 20.78
C LYS A 139 15.48 -12.76 21.03
N LEU A 140 14.55 -12.76 20.08
CA LEU A 140 13.44 -13.72 20.10
C LEU A 140 13.99 -15.14 19.91
N THR A 141 13.28 -16.12 20.46
CA THR A 141 13.51 -17.51 20.08
C THR A 141 13.00 -17.75 18.66
N ASP A 142 13.55 -18.74 17.95
CA ASP A 142 13.11 -19.10 16.60
C ASP A 142 11.59 -19.38 16.53
N SER A 143 11.01 -19.94 17.61
CA SER A 143 9.57 -20.20 17.70
C SER A 143 8.76 -18.90 17.80
N GLN A 144 9.21 -17.95 18.60
CA GLN A 144 8.54 -16.64 18.75
C GLN A 144 8.65 -15.84 17.45
N GLU A 145 9.81 -15.85 16.81
CA GLU A 145 10.01 -15.19 15.52
C GLU A 145 9.06 -15.76 14.46
N LYS A 146 8.97 -17.09 14.37
CA LYS A 146 8.07 -17.75 13.43
C LYS A 146 6.60 -17.42 13.69
N GLU A 147 6.16 -17.46 14.95
CA GLU A 147 4.78 -17.12 15.30
C GLU A 147 4.44 -15.67 14.95
N LEU A 148 5.34 -14.74 15.29
CA LEU A 148 5.16 -13.33 15.00
C LEU A 148 5.18 -13.04 13.49
N LEU A 149 6.10 -13.66 12.74
CA LEU A 149 6.13 -13.54 11.28
C LEU A 149 4.82 -14.04 10.65
N GLN A 150 4.27 -15.14 11.15
CA GLN A 150 2.97 -15.65 10.70
C GLN A 150 1.85 -14.63 10.94
N LYS A 151 1.84 -13.95 12.09
CA LYS A 151 0.87 -12.88 12.38
C LYS A 151 1.05 -11.69 11.44
N VAL A 152 2.28 -11.23 11.24
CA VAL A 152 2.58 -10.14 10.29
C VAL A 152 2.12 -10.50 8.87
N GLN A 153 2.46 -11.69 8.38
CA GLN A 153 2.05 -12.16 7.05
C GLN A 153 0.53 -12.28 6.94
N LYS A 154 -0.16 -12.72 7.99
CA LYS A 154 -1.63 -12.79 8.04
C LYS A 154 -2.25 -11.39 7.89
N GLU A 155 -1.78 -10.39 8.62
CA GLU A 155 -2.27 -9.01 8.52
C GLU A 155 -2.03 -8.42 7.12
N LEU A 156 -0.83 -8.62 6.54
CA LEU A 156 -0.52 -8.16 5.18
C LEU A 156 -1.38 -8.86 4.11
N ASN A 157 -1.64 -10.16 4.25
CA ASN A 157 -2.53 -10.88 3.34
C ASN A 157 -3.97 -10.38 3.45
N GLN A 158 -4.48 -10.14 4.66
CA GLN A 158 -5.82 -9.58 4.85
C GLN A 158 -5.98 -8.20 4.22
N PHE A 159 -4.94 -7.37 4.32
CA PHE A 159 -4.87 -6.11 3.58
C PHE A 159 -4.96 -6.33 2.06
N LEU A 160 -4.11 -7.18 1.50
CA LEU A 160 -4.13 -7.46 0.06
C LEU A 160 -5.46 -8.03 -0.43
N ASP A 161 -6.09 -8.93 0.33
CA ASP A 161 -7.39 -9.50 -0.01
C ASP A 161 -8.48 -8.43 -0.07
N LYS A 162 -8.54 -7.52 0.92
CA LYS A 162 -9.48 -6.39 0.88
C LYS A 162 -9.18 -5.44 -0.28
N MET A 163 -7.91 -5.16 -0.53
CA MET A 163 -7.54 -4.29 -1.65
C MET A 163 -7.85 -4.94 -3.00
N LYS A 164 -7.76 -6.27 -3.10
CA LYS A 164 -8.21 -7.02 -4.28
C LYS A 164 -9.71 -6.90 -4.50
N GLU A 165 -10.52 -6.92 -3.45
CA GLU A 165 -11.97 -6.68 -3.56
C GLU A 165 -12.29 -5.25 -4.03
N LYS A 166 -11.51 -4.25 -3.58
CA LYS A 166 -11.75 -2.83 -3.86
C LYS A 166 -11.13 -2.32 -5.17
N LEU A 167 -10.02 -2.92 -5.60
CA LEU A 167 -9.23 -2.51 -6.77
C LEU A 167 -9.27 -3.53 -7.89
N GLY A 168 -9.38 -4.82 -7.55
CA GLY A 168 -9.51 -5.90 -8.52
C GLY A 168 -10.84 -5.79 -9.27
N ARG A 169 -10.79 -6.08 -10.56
CA ARG A 169 -11.97 -6.21 -11.41
C ARG A 169 -12.54 -7.62 -11.33
#